data_AF-A0A8H8MRL4-F1
#
_entry.id   AF-A0A8H8MRL4-F1
#
_cell.length_a   1.000
_cell.length_b   1.000
_cell.length_c   1.000
_cell.angle_alpha   90.00
_cell.angle_beta   90.00
_cell.angle_gamma   90.00
#
_symmetry.space_group_name_H-M   'P 1'
#
loop_
_entity.id
_entity.type
_entity.pdbx_description
1 polymer ?
#
loop_
_entity_poly.entity_id
_entity_poly.type
_entity_poly.pdbx_seq_one_letter_code
_entity_poly.pdbx_strand_id
1 'polypeptide(L)'
;MTDIIIRKRPLASDGQSSQRKFYKKTARGKVMKVIRERYVRDDISCGIDDCQNCALFTHSDGQAEKLPPTGDLTHSKYPSGHFIVPDTNMDLLESPLFKPPIILLQTVLEEVRHRSLPLHARLKGLVASEDKRMYVFYNEFHAQTAVVRQPDETPNDRNDRGIRLAASWYANHYVHSRSSAKARIVLLTDDAENRRRAAKEGIETLSVREYVTGAKDSGALLDLLAAESMEVEGEGEVRGRKRVIFDEYLPQSTLIAGVKSGELYQGYFSANAYNYLEGSVNVSGFSKPILLLGREAMNRSIQGDFVVVELLPESEWKAPADAVIDAESAQRNDNPDDSGSESEDEVVDERERLAARDTAARNPKEKQPTGRVVGVMKRNWRAVVCHIDRSSLSSTSSTALSAQNVFATPVDRALPRIRLRTRQAPTLLGQKILVSLDRWDSHSRYPDGHFVRALGKAESKEAERESLLLEFDVPYRPFGKAILDCLPKEGDKWVVPPKSDTSPEWRDREDLRDLIVCSIDPPNCQDIDDALHARTLSNGNIEAGVHIADVSHFVHADTPMDNEAAARGTTVYLVDKRIDMLPSLLGTNLCSLRPYVERLAFSAIWASLVF
;
A
#
# COMPACT_ATOMS: atom_id res chain seq x y z
N MET A 1 26.25 19.08 29.95
CA MET A 1 26.22 19.60 28.56
C MET A 1 27.11 18.68 27.74
N THR A 2 26.51 17.74 27.03
CA THR A 2 27.22 16.85 26.10
C THR A 2 27.58 17.68 24.87
N ASP A 3 28.85 18.06 24.76
CA ASP A 3 29.37 18.70 23.56
C ASP A 3 29.30 17.71 22.40
N ILE A 4 28.27 17.87 21.58
CA ILE A 4 28.17 17.21 20.28
C ILE A 4 29.21 17.87 19.38
N ILE A 5 30.42 17.30 19.35
CA ILE A 5 31.46 17.69 18.40
C ILE A 5 31.06 17.12 17.03
N ILE A 6 30.33 17.91 16.25
CA ILE A 6 30.12 17.64 14.83
C ILE A 6 31.49 17.80 14.15
N ARG A 7 32.19 16.69 13.93
CA ARG A 7 33.40 16.66 13.08
C ARG A 7 32.99 16.94 11.63
N LYS A 8 32.90 18.21 11.26
CA LYS A 8 32.88 18.63 9.85
C LYS A 8 34.23 18.27 9.24
N ARG A 9 34.26 17.27 8.36
CA ARG A 9 35.35 17.11 7.38
C ARG A 9 34.90 17.73 6.06
N PRO A 10 35.24 18.99 5.75
CA PRO A 10 35.44 19.39 4.38
C PRO A 10 36.81 18.84 3.96
N LEU A 11 36.84 17.87 3.05
CA LEU A 11 38.09 17.47 2.39
C LEU A 11 38.05 17.95 0.95
N ALA A 12 39.17 18.60 0.60
CA ALA A 12 39.58 19.18 -0.67
C ALA A 12 38.84 20.44 -1.14
N SER A 13 39.66 21.47 -1.38
CA SER A 13 39.40 22.68 -2.17
C SER A 13 38.38 22.46 -3.29
N ASP A 14 37.34 23.31 -3.32
CA ASP A 14 36.22 23.32 -4.28
C ASP A 14 35.08 22.30 -4.09
N GLY A 15 34.90 21.73 -2.89
CA GLY A 15 33.64 21.06 -2.54
C GLY A 15 32.45 22.03 -2.65
N GLN A 16 31.72 22.00 -3.76
CA GLN A 16 30.53 22.82 -4.04
C GLN A 16 29.45 22.59 -2.97
N SER A 17 29.54 23.28 -1.83
CA SER A 17 28.39 23.46 -0.94
C SER A 17 27.37 24.30 -1.70
N SER A 18 26.31 23.69 -2.21
CA SER A 18 25.24 24.45 -2.86
C SER A 18 24.20 24.88 -1.83
N GLN A 19 23.86 26.17 -1.84
CA GLN A 19 22.79 26.70 -1.00
C GLN A 19 21.45 26.55 -1.74
N ARG A 20 20.53 25.74 -1.21
CA ARG A 20 19.15 25.67 -1.72
C ARG A 20 18.31 26.75 -1.07
N LYS A 21 17.84 27.71 -1.86
CA LYS A 21 16.93 28.79 -1.43
C LYS A 21 15.53 28.46 -1.92
N PHE A 22 14.54 28.42 -1.01
CA PHE A 22 13.14 28.27 -1.39
C PHE A 22 12.23 29.03 -0.42
N TYR A 23 11.02 29.35 -0.87
CA TYR A 23 9.99 29.98 -0.04
C TYR A 23 9.03 28.92 0.48
N LYS A 24 8.72 28.97 1.78
CA LYS A 24 7.74 28.09 2.41
C LYS A 24 6.65 28.94 3.05
N LYS A 25 5.39 28.65 2.75
CA LYS A 25 4.24 29.21 3.47
C LYS A 25 3.99 28.37 4.72
N THR A 26 3.93 29.00 5.88
CA THR A 26 3.58 28.34 7.15
C THR A 26 2.08 28.04 7.21
N ALA A 27 1.67 27.16 8.11
CA ALA A 27 0.24 26.85 8.34
C ALA A 27 -0.60 28.10 8.70
N ARG A 28 0.04 29.15 9.23
CA ARG A 28 -0.57 30.46 9.55
C ARG A 28 -0.46 31.48 8.39
N GLY A 29 -0.08 31.04 7.21
CA GLY A 29 -0.04 31.87 6.00
C GLY A 29 1.22 32.74 5.81
N LYS A 30 2.11 32.84 6.80
CA LYS A 30 3.36 33.60 6.69
C LYS A 30 4.31 32.93 5.69
N VAL A 31 4.79 33.67 4.69
CA VAL A 31 5.82 33.22 3.76
C VAL A 31 7.18 33.43 4.39
N MET A 32 7.99 32.37 4.47
CA MET A 32 9.33 32.39 5.02
C MET A 32 10.33 31.95 3.95
N LYS A 33 11.45 32.66 3.86
CA LYS A 33 12.60 32.24 3.07
C LYS A 33 13.39 31.21 3.87
N VAL A 34 13.56 30.02 3.30
CA VAL A 34 14.35 28.94 3.89
C VAL A 34 15.64 28.78 3.09
N ILE A 35 16.76 28.81 3.79
CA ILE A 35 18.08 28.53 3.25
C ILE A 35 18.53 27.20 3.85
N ARG A 36 18.83 26.22 3.00
CA ARG A 36 19.42 24.94 3.41
C ARG A 36 20.79 24.77 2.77
N GLU A 37 21.77 24.40 3.57
CA GLU A 37 23.07 23.95 3.08
C GLU A 37 22.95 22.50 2.60
N ARG A 38 23.41 22.22 1.38
CA ARG A 38 23.56 20.86 0.87
C ARG A 38 25.04 20.50 0.86
N TYR A 39 25.41 19.52 1.67
CA TYR A 39 26.75 18.95 1.68
C TYR A 39 26.84 17.86 0.62
N VAL A 40 27.90 17.90 -0.16
CA VAL A 40 28.16 16.96 -1.24
C VAL A 40 29.39 16.13 -0.85
N ARG A 41 29.34 14.84 -1.14
CA ARG A 41 30.21 13.78 -0.62
C ARG A 41 30.75 12.92 -1.75
N ASP A 42 31.95 12.38 -1.57
CA ASP A 42 32.65 11.47 -2.48
C ASP A 42 32.67 10.01 -1.98
N ASP A 43 32.14 9.76 -0.79
CA ASP A 43 32.12 8.47 -0.09
C ASP A 43 30.77 7.73 -0.15
N ILE A 44 29.93 8.04 -1.16
CA ILE A 44 28.65 7.36 -1.37
C ILE A 44 28.85 6.15 -2.28
N SER A 45 28.64 4.94 -1.75
CA SER A 45 28.78 3.67 -2.49
C SER A 45 27.73 3.52 -3.59
N CYS A 46 28.12 2.87 -4.70
CA CYS A 46 27.22 2.53 -5.81
C CYS A 46 26.23 1.39 -5.46
N GLY A 47 26.46 0.65 -4.37
CA GLY A 47 25.59 -0.46 -3.93
C GLY A 47 25.69 -1.75 -4.74
N ILE A 48 26.50 -1.77 -5.80
CA ILE A 48 26.77 -2.98 -6.58
C ILE A 48 27.84 -3.80 -5.85
N ASP A 49 27.59 -5.08 -5.65
CA ASP A 49 28.54 -5.94 -4.96
C ASP A 49 29.86 -6.09 -5.75
N ASP A 50 30.97 -6.25 -5.04
CA ASP A 50 32.30 -6.39 -5.64
C ASP A 50 32.71 -5.20 -6.56
N CYS A 51 32.33 -3.98 -6.18
CA CYS A 51 32.80 -2.76 -6.83
C CYS A 51 34.18 -2.33 -6.28
N GLN A 52 35.22 -2.41 -7.12
CA GLN A 52 36.60 -2.07 -6.73
C GLN A 52 36.78 -0.59 -6.37
N ASN A 53 36.00 0.31 -6.99
CA ASN A 53 36.08 1.75 -6.76
C ASN A 53 35.37 2.19 -5.46
N CYS A 54 34.42 1.40 -4.96
CA CYS A 54 33.66 1.72 -3.75
C CYS A 54 34.15 0.95 -2.51
N ALA A 55 35.09 0.01 -2.67
CA ALA A 55 35.57 -0.88 -1.60
C ALA A 55 36.15 -0.13 -0.37
N LEU A 56 36.64 1.10 -0.56
CA LEU A 56 37.23 1.92 0.51
C LEU A 56 36.20 2.61 1.41
N PHE A 57 34.94 2.70 0.99
CA PHE A 57 33.87 3.43 1.71
C PHE A 57 32.63 2.57 1.97
N THR A 58 32.66 1.28 1.64
CA THR A 58 31.66 0.32 2.12
C THR A 58 31.82 0.17 3.62
N HIS A 59 31.09 1.00 4.39
CA HIS A 59 31.03 0.90 5.84
C HIS A 59 30.70 -0.53 6.24
N SER A 60 31.40 -1.02 7.27
CA SER A 60 31.18 -2.29 7.97
C SER A 60 29.87 -2.34 8.76
N ASP A 61 28.86 -1.54 8.39
CA ASP A 61 27.52 -1.62 8.96
C ASP A 61 26.75 -2.64 8.13
N GLY A 62 26.78 -3.89 8.57
CA GLY A 62 26.38 -5.08 7.84
C GLY A 62 24.88 -5.23 7.53
N GLN A 63 24.23 -4.24 6.90
CA GLN A 63 22.80 -4.33 6.55
C GLN A 63 22.37 -3.63 5.25
N ALA A 64 23.25 -3.04 4.44
CA ALA A 64 22.83 -2.54 3.13
C ALA A 64 22.75 -3.71 2.14
N GLU A 65 21.54 -4.06 1.69
CA GLU A 65 21.35 -4.99 0.57
C GLU A 65 22.15 -4.51 -0.65
N LYS A 66 22.93 -5.42 -1.22
CA LYS A 66 23.77 -5.14 -2.38
C LYS A 66 23.10 -5.65 -3.65
N LEU A 67 23.23 -4.89 -4.72
CA LEU A 67 22.80 -5.32 -6.05
C LEU A 67 23.77 -6.38 -6.60
N PRO A 68 23.28 -7.39 -7.33
CA PRO A 68 24.12 -8.43 -7.89
C PRO A 68 25.13 -7.86 -8.88
N PRO A 69 26.36 -8.39 -8.95
CA PRO A 69 27.44 -7.83 -9.75
C PRO A 69 27.14 -7.83 -11.25
N THR A 70 26.31 -8.75 -11.74
CA THR A 70 25.98 -8.91 -13.17
C THR A 70 24.68 -8.23 -13.58
N GLY A 71 23.91 -7.66 -12.66
CA GLY A 71 22.54 -7.23 -12.96
C GLY A 71 21.60 -8.41 -13.26
N ASP A 72 20.50 -8.15 -13.97
CA ASP A 72 19.56 -9.16 -14.46
C ASP A 72 19.93 -9.68 -15.84
N LEU A 73 19.97 -11.01 -15.98
CA LEU A 73 20.33 -11.74 -17.19
C LEU A 73 19.11 -12.30 -17.94
N THR A 74 17.90 -12.12 -17.41
CA THR A 74 16.68 -12.75 -17.95
C THR A 74 16.01 -11.97 -19.08
N HIS A 75 16.37 -10.70 -19.26
CA HIS A 75 15.77 -9.84 -20.27
C HIS A 75 16.32 -10.10 -21.68
N SER A 76 15.45 -10.26 -22.68
CA SER A 76 15.84 -10.67 -24.04
C SER A 76 16.80 -9.70 -24.73
N LYS A 77 16.64 -8.38 -24.52
CA LYS A 77 17.51 -7.32 -25.06
C LYS A 77 18.88 -7.24 -24.36
N TYR A 78 19.02 -7.77 -23.14
CA TYR A 78 20.21 -7.58 -22.31
C TYR A 78 20.76 -8.92 -21.78
N PRO A 79 21.17 -9.85 -22.67
CA PRO A 79 21.66 -11.17 -22.28
C PRO A 79 22.96 -11.13 -21.47
N SER A 80 23.68 -10.02 -21.51
CA SER A 80 24.93 -9.80 -20.76
C SER A 80 24.73 -9.10 -19.42
N GLY A 81 23.49 -8.89 -18.99
CA GLY A 81 23.16 -8.26 -17.72
C GLY A 81 22.67 -6.83 -17.88
N HIS A 82 21.82 -6.37 -16.96
CA HIS A 82 21.45 -4.96 -16.86
C HIS A 82 20.92 -4.56 -15.48
N PHE A 83 20.92 -3.25 -15.23
CA PHE A 83 20.31 -2.61 -14.07
C PHE A 83 19.32 -1.55 -14.53
N ILE A 84 18.27 -1.34 -13.74
CA ILE A 84 17.23 -0.36 -14.03
C ILE A 84 17.41 0.87 -13.15
N VAL A 85 17.41 2.05 -13.77
CA VAL A 85 17.26 3.34 -13.10
C VAL A 85 15.86 3.86 -13.47
N PRO A 86 14.86 3.73 -12.58
CA PRO A 86 13.50 4.16 -12.88
C PRO A 86 13.37 5.68 -12.75
N ASP A 87 12.48 6.26 -13.54
CA ASP A 87 11.98 7.61 -13.37
C ASP A 87 10.83 7.66 -12.34
N THR A 88 10.31 8.86 -12.06
CA THR A 88 9.32 9.13 -11.00
C THR A 88 7.95 8.47 -11.22
N ASN A 89 7.57 8.18 -12.46
CA ASN A 89 6.22 7.73 -12.82
C ASN A 89 6.14 6.19 -12.97
N MET A 90 6.52 5.41 -11.95
CA MET A 90 6.67 3.95 -12.12
C MET A 90 5.88 3.10 -11.12
N ASP A 91 4.61 2.84 -11.40
CA ASP A 91 3.74 1.95 -10.61
C ASP A 91 4.10 0.46 -10.80
N LEU A 92 4.80 0.13 -11.89
CA LEU A 92 5.36 -1.20 -12.15
C LEU A 92 6.30 -1.71 -11.03
N LEU A 93 6.91 -0.80 -10.26
CA LEU A 93 7.82 -1.15 -9.16
C LEU A 93 7.13 -1.95 -8.06
N GLU A 94 5.82 -1.79 -7.86
CA GLU A 94 5.04 -2.51 -6.85
C GLU A 94 4.73 -3.96 -7.28
N SER A 95 4.74 -4.25 -8.59
CA SER A 95 4.37 -5.57 -9.11
C SER A 95 5.34 -6.66 -8.64
N PRO A 96 4.89 -7.76 -8.02
CA PRO A 96 5.77 -8.85 -7.59
C PRO A 96 6.47 -9.55 -8.77
N LEU A 97 5.95 -9.39 -10.00
CA LEU A 97 6.54 -9.95 -11.21
C LEU A 97 7.74 -9.12 -11.73
N PHE A 98 7.82 -7.85 -11.35
CA PHE A 98 8.91 -6.96 -11.77
C PHE A 98 10.10 -7.04 -10.80
N LYS A 99 11.06 -7.94 -11.08
CA LYS A 99 12.21 -8.18 -10.19
C LYS A 99 13.62 -7.87 -10.76
N PRO A 100 13.84 -6.95 -11.72
CA PRO A 100 15.22 -6.59 -12.09
C PRO A 100 15.93 -5.87 -10.91
N PRO A 101 17.27 -5.90 -10.84
CA PRO A 101 18.04 -5.04 -9.96
C PRO A 101 17.82 -3.56 -10.27
N ILE A 102 17.37 -2.81 -9.26
CA ILE A 102 16.92 -1.43 -9.39
C ILE A 102 17.83 -0.51 -8.56
N ILE A 103 18.33 0.53 -9.24
CA ILE A 103 19.06 1.64 -8.63
C ILE A 103 18.05 2.77 -8.45
N LEU A 104 17.50 2.90 -7.25
CA LEU A 104 16.51 3.93 -6.93
C LEU A 104 17.23 5.22 -6.50
N LEU A 105 17.01 6.31 -7.24
CA LEU A 105 17.67 7.58 -6.95
C LEU A 105 16.95 8.34 -5.83
N GLN A 106 17.72 9.06 -4.99
CA GLN A 106 17.14 9.96 -3.97
C GLN A 106 16.19 10.99 -4.57
N THR A 107 16.50 11.56 -5.75
CA THR A 107 15.63 12.51 -6.44
C THR A 107 14.23 11.92 -6.69
N VAL A 108 14.17 10.67 -7.15
CA VAL A 108 12.91 9.94 -7.40
C VAL A 108 12.15 9.72 -6.09
N LEU A 109 12.84 9.26 -5.04
CA LEU A 109 12.22 9.03 -3.73
C LEU A 109 11.63 10.32 -3.12
N GLU A 110 12.34 11.44 -3.23
CA GLU A 110 11.87 12.75 -2.76
C GLU A 110 10.69 13.27 -3.58
N GLU A 111 10.69 13.03 -4.89
CA GLU A 111 9.61 13.46 -5.76
C GLU A 111 8.32 12.68 -5.50
N VAL A 112 8.42 11.35 -5.39
CA VAL A 112 7.31 10.48 -4.96
C VAL A 112 6.78 10.92 -3.60
N ARG A 113 7.65 11.26 -2.64
CA ARG A 113 7.23 11.77 -1.31
C ARG A 113 6.42 13.06 -1.39
N HIS A 114 6.80 13.98 -2.27
CA HIS A 114 6.08 15.25 -2.44
C HIS A 114 4.75 15.07 -3.16
N ARG A 115 4.65 14.11 -4.08
CA ARG A 115 3.41 13.78 -4.81
C ARG A 115 2.44 12.97 -3.95
N SER A 116 2.92 11.92 -3.27
CA SER A 116 2.11 10.99 -2.49
C SER A 116 2.91 10.37 -1.33
N LEU A 117 2.58 10.76 -0.09
CA LEU A 117 3.17 10.15 1.11
C LEU A 117 2.88 8.64 1.23
N PRO A 118 1.66 8.14 0.90
CA PRO A 118 1.40 6.70 0.87
C PRO A 118 2.28 5.95 -0.12
N LEU A 119 2.41 6.44 -1.36
CA LEU A 119 3.27 5.81 -2.39
C LEU A 119 4.73 5.77 -1.94
N HIS A 120 5.22 6.86 -1.31
CA HIS A 120 6.56 6.90 -0.73
C HIS A 120 6.74 5.88 0.42
N ALA A 121 5.73 5.70 1.28
CA ALA A 121 5.78 4.70 2.33
C ALA A 121 5.84 3.27 1.75
N ARG A 122 5.02 2.97 0.73
CA ARG A 122 5.07 1.69 0.00
C ARG A 122 6.42 1.47 -0.67
N LEU A 123 6.95 2.47 -1.38
CA LEU A 123 8.27 2.41 -2.03
C LEU A 123 9.40 2.18 -1.01
N LYS A 124 9.34 2.80 0.16
CA LYS A 124 10.27 2.49 1.26
C LYS A 124 10.12 1.05 1.77
N GLY A 125 8.90 0.55 1.88
CA GLY A 125 8.63 -0.86 2.19
C GLY A 125 9.23 -1.82 1.16
N LEU A 126 9.16 -1.47 -0.13
CA LEU A 126 9.78 -2.25 -1.21
C LEU A 126 11.31 -2.24 -1.12
N VAL A 127 11.93 -1.10 -0.80
CA VAL A 127 13.38 -1.00 -0.58
C VAL A 127 13.85 -1.85 0.60
N ALA A 128 13.01 -2.01 1.62
CA ALA A 128 13.30 -2.85 2.79
C ALA A 128 12.92 -4.33 2.59
N SER A 129 12.34 -4.70 1.44
CA SER A 129 11.82 -6.03 1.18
C SER A 129 12.85 -6.90 0.46
N GLU A 130 13.11 -8.10 1.00
CA GLU A 130 14.02 -9.08 0.39
C GLU A 130 13.51 -9.61 -0.97
N ASP A 131 12.22 -9.44 -1.28
CA ASP A 131 11.62 -9.85 -2.56
C ASP A 131 12.08 -8.98 -3.74
N LYS A 132 12.60 -7.78 -3.44
CA LYS A 132 12.94 -6.75 -4.42
C LYS A 132 14.41 -6.36 -4.28
N ARG A 133 15.16 -6.49 -5.38
CA ARG A 133 16.57 -6.10 -5.41
C ARG A 133 16.67 -4.60 -5.67
N MET A 134 16.57 -3.78 -4.63
CA MET A 134 16.58 -2.32 -4.72
C MET A 134 17.72 -1.72 -3.90
N TYR A 135 18.45 -0.76 -4.47
CA TYR A 135 19.45 0.02 -3.75
C TYR A 135 19.17 1.51 -3.91
N VAL A 136 19.17 2.25 -2.80
CA VAL A 136 18.96 3.70 -2.81
C VAL A 136 20.29 4.42 -2.99
N PHE A 137 20.45 5.08 -4.12
CA PHE A 137 21.61 5.92 -4.40
C PHE A 137 21.30 7.40 -4.15
N TYR A 138 22.05 7.99 -3.22
CA TYR A 138 21.88 9.38 -2.77
C TYR A 138 22.55 10.38 -3.73
N ASN A 139 22.04 10.43 -4.97
CA ASN A 139 22.62 11.21 -6.08
C ASN A 139 22.69 12.72 -5.79
N GLU A 140 21.81 13.28 -4.97
CA GLU A 140 21.82 14.70 -4.57
C GLU A 140 22.97 15.06 -3.64
N PHE A 141 23.48 14.08 -2.90
CA PHE A 141 24.59 14.23 -1.97
C PHE A 141 25.91 13.73 -2.53
N HIS A 142 25.94 13.21 -3.76
CA HIS A 142 27.15 12.66 -4.36
C HIS A 142 27.83 13.66 -5.31
N ALA A 143 29.16 13.83 -5.16
CA ALA A 143 29.98 14.85 -5.82
C ALA A 143 29.83 14.92 -7.33
N GLN A 144 29.72 13.77 -7.98
CA GLN A 144 29.73 13.71 -9.45
C GLN A 144 28.32 13.72 -10.04
N THR A 145 27.28 13.59 -9.22
CA THR A 145 25.88 13.48 -9.68
C THR A 145 24.96 14.56 -9.13
N ALA A 146 25.43 15.36 -8.15
CA ALA A 146 24.64 16.41 -7.53
C ALA A 146 24.43 17.58 -8.50
N VAL A 147 23.19 17.78 -8.96
CA VAL A 147 22.86 18.89 -9.87
C VAL A 147 22.34 20.12 -9.11
N VAL A 148 22.62 21.31 -9.64
CA VAL A 148 22.04 22.60 -9.22
C VAL A 148 21.06 23.07 -10.29
N ARG A 149 19.95 23.70 -9.88
CA ARG A 149 18.92 24.22 -10.79
C ARG A 149 19.47 25.43 -11.56
N GLN A 150 19.28 25.43 -12.88
CA GLN A 150 19.64 26.56 -13.74
C GLN A 150 18.53 27.64 -13.72
N PRO A 151 18.83 28.91 -14.05
CA PRO A 151 17.87 30.03 -13.94
C PRO A 151 16.55 29.80 -14.69
N ASP A 152 16.61 29.24 -15.91
CA ASP A 152 15.45 29.05 -16.79
C ASP A 152 14.92 27.61 -16.79
N GLU A 153 15.35 26.79 -15.83
CA GLU A 153 15.01 25.37 -15.77
C GLU A 153 13.84 25.14 -14.81
N THR A 154 12.86 24.32 -15.20
CA THR A 154 11.77 23.93 -14.31
C THR A 154 12.26 22.95 -13.23
N PRO A 155 11.54 22.79 -12.10
CA PRO A 155 11.90 21.75 -11.12
C PRO A 155 11.93 20.33 -11.72
N ASN A 156 11.03 20.03 -12.67
CA ASN A 156 10.96 18.74 -13.36
C ASN A 156 12.19 18.52 -14.25
N ASP A 157 12.49 19.47 -15.16
CA ASP A 157 13.67 19.41 -16.03
C ASP A 157 14.98 19.18 -15.25
N ARG A 158 15.07 19.84 -14.09
CA ARG A 158 16.20 19.71 -13.19
C ARG A 158 16.32 18.31 -12.60
N ASN A 159 15.20 17.70 -12.21
CA ASN A 159 15.17 16.34 -11.68
C ASN A 159 15.50 15.34 -12.78
N ASP A 160 14.90 15.45 -13.97
CA ASP A 160 15.18 14.61 -15.14
C ASP A 160 16.66 14.64 -15.52
N ARG A 161 17.27 15.84 -15.50
CA ARG A 161 18.72 16.00 -15.72
C ARG A 161 19.55 15.35 -14.62
N GLY A 162 19.12 15.43 -13.37
CA GLY A 162 19.77 14.73 -12.25
C GLY A 162 19.72 13.21 -12.39
N ILE A 163 18.59 12.68 -12.87
CA ILE A 163 18.39 11.25 -13.14
C ILE A 163 19.29 10.80 -14.29
N ARG A 164 19.30 11.53 -15.42
CA ARG A 164 20.18 11.25 -16.57
C ARG A 164 21.66 11.30 -16.20
N LEU A 165 22.08 12.31 -15.43
CA LEU A 165 23.47 12.41 -14.96
C LEU A 165 23.85 11.21 -14.09
N ALA A 166 22.97 10.76 -13.18
CA ALA A 166 23.20 9.59 -12.36
C ALA A 166 23.27 8.30 -13.20
N ALA A 167 22.38 8.13 -14.18
CA ALA A 167 22.41 6.98 -15.09
C ALA A 167 23.71 6.92 -15.91
N SER A 168 24.14 8.06 -16.46
CA SER A 168 25.43 8.20 -17.16
C SER A 168 26.62 7.92 -16.25
N TRP A 169 26.59 8.43 -15.02
CA TRP A 169 27.61 8.16 -14.01
C TRP A 169 27.71 6.67 -13.71
N TYR A 170 26.59 5.99 -13.47
CA TYR A 170 26.58 4.55 -13.22
C TYR A 170 27.12 3.76 -14.42
N ALA A 171 26.75 4.13 -15.64
CA ALA A 171 27.23 3.46 -16.85
C ALA A 171 28.75 3.53 -16.96
N ASN A 172 29.33 4.71 -16.70
CA ASN A 172 30.78 4.89 -16.70
C ASN A 172 31.44 4.19 -15.50
N HIS A 173 30.91 4.40 -14.29
CA HIS A 173 31.44 3.84 -13.04
C HIS A 173 31.51 2.31 -13.09
N TYR A 174 30.45 1.66 -13.59
CA TYR A 174 30.37 0.21 -13.69
C TYR A 174 31.48 -0.36 -14.57
N VAL A 175 31.72 0.24 -15.75
CA VAL A 175 32.79 -0.19 -16.67
C VAL A 175 34.18 0.00 -16.06
N HIS A 176 34.42 1.11 -15.36
CA HIS A 176 35.73 1.37 -14.74
C HIS A 176 35.97 0.56 -13.47
N SER A 177 34.92 0.10 -12.79
CA SER A 177 35.03 -0.65 -11.54
C SER A 177 35.31 -2.14 -11.73
N ARG A 178 35.22 -2.68 -12.96
CA ARG A 178 35.35 -4.13 -13.22
C ARG A 178 36.01 -4.44 -14.56
N SER A 179 36.99 -5.34 -14.56
CA SER A 179 37.72 -5.78 -15.77
C SER A 179 36.84 -6.54 -16.79
N SER A 180 35.70 -7.09 -16.38
CA SER A 180 34.78 -7.88 -17.22
C SER A 180 33.34 -7.32 -17.22
N ALA A 181 33.19 -5.99 -17.17
CA ALA A 181 31.89 -5.33 -17.17
C ALA A 181 31.15 -5.50 -18.51
N LYS A 182 30.05 -6.27 -18.51
CA LYS A 182 29.18 -6.43 -19.70
C LYS A 182 27.74 -5.97 -19.51
N ALA A 183 27.33 -5.66 -18.28
CA ALA A 183 25.98 -5.23 -17.98
C ALA A 183 25.72 -3.78 -18.43
N ARG A 184 24.47 -3.48 -18.76
CA ARG A 184 24.01 -2.13 -19.15
C ARG A 184 23.26 -1.43 -18.02
N ILE A 185 23.35 -0.11 -17.96
CA ILE A 185 22.52 0.73 -17.10
C ILE A 185 21.41 1.30 -17.98
N VAL A 186 20.16 0.97 -17.67
CA VAL A 186 19.00 1.32 -18.49
C VAL A 186 18.13 2.32 -17.73
N LEU A 187 17.99 3.52 -18.28
CA LEU A 187 17.04 4.52 -17.79
C LEU A 187 15.64 4.20 -18.29
N LEU A 188 14.73 3.90 -17.37
CA LEU A 188 13.34 3.57 -17.68
C LEU A 188 12.45 4.79 -17.45
N THR A 189 11.92 5.38 -18.53
CA THR A 189 11.10 6.59 -18.47
C THR A 189 10.05 6.66 -19.58
N ASP A 190 8.82 6.99 -19.21
CA ASP A 190 7.73 7.25 -20.15
C ASP A 190 7.66 8.71 -20.63
N ASP A 191 8.49 9.61 -20.09
CA ASP A 191 8.66 10.96 -20.64
C ASP A 191 9.42 10.93 -21.97
N ALA A 192 8.72 11.29 -23.05
CA ALA A 192 9.28 11.31 -24.41
C ALA A 192 10.44 12.30 -24.59
N GLU A 193 10.40 13.46 -23.93
CA GLU A 193 11.47 14.44 -23.99
C GLU A 193 12.69 13.97 -23.19
N ASN A 194 12.48 13.33 -22.03
CA ASN A 194 13.56 12.74 -21.25
C ASN A 194 14.26 11.62 -22.05
N ARG A 195 13.50 10.73 -22.71
CA ARG A 195 14.06 9.72 -23.64
C ARG A 195 14.86 10.36 -24.77
N ARG A 196 14.32 11.39 -25.42
CA ARG A 196 14.99 12.10 -26.53
C ARG A 196 16.33 12.71 -26.09
N ARG A 197 16.37 13.32 -24.91
CA ARG A 197 17.61 13.91 -24.36
C ARG A 197 18.60 12.83 -23.92
N ALA A 198 18.14 11.76 -23.27
CA ALA A 198 18.96 10.60 -22.90
C ALA A 198 19.65 9.98 -24.12
N ALA A 199 18.91 9.79 -25.23
CA ALA A 199 19.47 9.27 -26.47
C ALA A 199 20.58 10.17 -27.05
N LYS A 200 20.42 11.50 -26.99
CA LYS A 200 21.47 12.46 -27.43
C LYS A 200 22.73 12.39 -26.56
N GLU A 201 22.58 12.06 -25.29
CA GLU A 201 23.67 11.93 -24.33
C GLU A 201 24.29 10.51 -24.32
N GLY A 202 23.84 9.61 -25.20
CA GLY A 202 24.33 8.24 -25.27
C GLY A 202 23.92 7.36 -24.10
N ILE A 203 22.85 7.74 -23.37
CA ILE A 203 22.31 6.98 -22.26
C ILE A 203 21.30 5.96 -22.81
N GLU A 204 21.50 4.69 -22.49
CA GLU A 204 20.55 3.63 -22.84
C GLU A 204 19.22 3.88 -22.11
N THR A 205 18.14 4.03 -22.86
CA THR A 205 16.82 4.32 -22.32
C THR A 205 15.75 3.51 -23.03
N LEU A 206 14.69 3.17 -22.29
CA LEU A 206 13.50 2.50 -22.80
C LEU A 206 12.27 3.15 -22.18
N SER A 207 11.15 3.14 -22.91
CA SER A 207 9.85 3.28 -22.28
C SER A 207 9.51 2.03 -21.47
N VAL A 208 8.58 2.17 -20.53
CA VAL A 208 8.17 1.09 -19.65
C VAL A 208 7.59 -0.06 -20.46
N ARG A 209 6.72 0.28 -21.43
CA ARG A 209 6.11 -0.67 -22.34
C ARG A 209 7.14 -1.42 -23.17
N GLU A 210 8.12 -0.74 -23.75
CA GLU A 210 9.18 -1.38 -24.54
C GLU A 210 10.00 -2.34 -23.68
N TYR A 211 10.38 -1.94 -22.47
CA TYR A 211 11.12 -2.82 -21.56
C TYR A 211 10.31 -4.08 -21.22
N VAL A 212 9.05 -3.93 -20.86
CA VAL A 212 8.22 -5.06 -20.46
C VAL A 212 8.04 -6.09 -21.58
N THR A 213 8.05 -5.68 -22.86
CA THR A 213 7.95 -6.64 -23.98
C THR A 213 9.10 -7.65 -24.01
N GLY A 214 10.29 -7.29 -23.50
CA GLY A 214 11.46 -8.15 -23.44
C GLY A 214 11.63 -8.91 -22.11
N ALA A 215 10.73 -8.72 -21.15
CA ALA A 215 10.76 -9.37 -19.85
C ALA A 215 10.18 -10.80 -19.90
N LYS A 216 10.61 -11.65 -18.95
CA LYS A 216 10.19 -13.05 -18.85
C LYS A 216 8.66 -13.24 -18.72
N ASP A 217 8.01 -12.35 -17.96
CA ASP A 217 6.57 -12.38 -17.67
C ASP A 217 5.81 -11.28 -18.44
N SER A 218 6.23 -11.00 -19.67
CA SER A 218 5.75 -9.86 -20.48
C SER A 218 4.23 -9.81 -20.63
N GLY A 219 3.53 -10.94 -20.76
CA GLY A 219 2.07 -10.96 -20.89
C GLY A 219 1.34 -10.33 -19.70
N ALA A 220 1.65 -10.78 -18.48
CA ALA A 220 1.03 -10.27 -17.25
C ALA A 220 1.47 -8.83 -16.94
N LEU A 221 2.73 -8.50 -17.20
CA LEU A 221 3.25 -7.15 -17.00
C LEU A 221 2.65 -6.15 -18.02
N LEU A 222 2.39 -6.56 -19.27
CA LEU A 222 1.73 -5.71 -20.26
C LEU A 222 0.26 -5.46 -19.93
N ASP A 223 -0.44 -6.43 -19.33
CA ASP A 223 -1.81 -6.23 -18.87
C ASP A 223 -1.87 -5.17 -17.75
N LEU A 224 -0.87 -5.13 -16.86
CA LEU A 224 -0.73 -4.08 -15.85
C LEU A 224 -0.55 -2.69 -16.49
N LEU A 225 0.27 -2.57 -17.54
CA LEU A 225 0.50 -1.30 -18.26
C LEU A 225 -0.65 -0.90 -19.21
N ALA A 226 -1.48 -1.85 -19.65
CA ALA A 226 -2.58 -1.58 -20.57
C ALA A 226 -3.70 -0.76 -19.91
N ALA A 227 -3.83 -0.83 -18.59
CA ALA A 227 -4.75 0.01 -17.83
C ALA A 227 -4.29 1.49 -17.77
N GLU A 228 -2.97 1.72 -17.70
CA GLU A 228 -2.37 3.07 -17.76
C GLU A 228 -2.48 3.68 -19.16
N SER A 229 -2.15 2.94 -20.22
CA SER A 229 -2.13 3.49 -21.59
C SER A 229 -3.50 3.88 -22.17
N MET A 230 -4.60 3.57 -21.48
CA MET A 230 -5.91 4.19 -21.73
C MET A 230 -5.94 5.70 -21.43
N GLU A 231 -4.91 6.25 -20.79
CA GLU A 231 -4.75 7.70 -20.56
C GLU A 231 -4.45 8.49 -21.85
N VAL A 232 -3.77 7.89 -22.84
CA VAL A 232 -3.24 8.64 -24.00
C VAL A 232 -4.06 8.42 -25.28
N GLU A 233 -4.62 7.23 -25.49
CA GLU A 233 -5.45 6.95 -26.67
C GLU A 233 -6.86 7.58 -26.59
N GLY A 234 -7.26 8.11 -25.43
CA GLY A 234 -8.52 8.84 -25.25
C GLY A 234 -8.57 10.22 -25.90
N GLU A 235 -7.42 10.78 -26.33
CA GLU A 235 -7.34 12.09 -27.00
C GLU A 235 -7.31 11.99 -28.54
N GLY A 236 -7.37 10.78 -29.10
CA GLY A 236 -7.46 10.54 -30.55
C GLY A 236 -8.90 10.48 -31.05
N GLU A 237 -9.40 11.58 -31.60
CA GLU A 237 -10.59 11.72 -32.48
C GLU A 237 -11.62 10.57 -32.46
N VAL A 238 -12.43 10.47 -31.41
CA VAL A 238 -13.80 9.95 -31.53
C VAL A 238 -14.76 11.12 -31.40
N ARG A 239 -15.29 11.57 -32.54
CA ARG A 239 -16.30 12.64 -32.66
C ARG A 239 -17.64 12.21 -32.09
N GLY A 240 -17.74 12.16 -30.77
CA GLY A 240 -18.99 12.15 -30.01
C GLY A 240 -18.73 12.77 -28.64
N ARG A 241 -19.37 13.90 -28.32
CA ARG A 241 -19.30 14.50 -26.97
C ARG A 241 -19.87 13.47 -26.00
N LYS A 242 -19.03 12.85 -25.17
CA LYS A 242 -19.50 12.00 -24.07
C LYS A 242 -20.14 12.87 -23.01
N ARG A 243 -21.30 12.47 -22.50
CA ARG A 243 -22.03 13.21 -21.46
C ARG A 243 -21.29 13.11 -20.14
N VAL A 244 -21.16 14.24 -19.43
CA VAL A 244 -20.59 14.27 -18.09
C VAL A 244 -21.62 13.70 -17.12
N ILE A 245 -21.28 12.61 -16.43
CA ILE A 245 -22.15 11.89 -15.50
C ILE A 245 -21.99 12.43 -14.08
N PHE A 246 -20.76 12.81 -13.75
CA PHE A 246 -20.39 13.25 -12.41
C PHE A 246 -19.76 14.63 -12.44
N ASP A 247 -20.13 15.47 -11.47
CA ASP A 247 -19.52 16.79 -11.30
C ASP A 247 -17.99 16.68 -11.02
N GLU A 248 -17.23 17.62 -11.56
CA GLU A 248 -15.81 17.75 -11.25
C GLU A 248 -15.59 18.12 -9.78
N TYR A 249 -14.53 17.59 -9.20
CA TYR A 249 -14.23 17.90 -7.79
C TYR A 249 -13.70 19.32 -7.62
N LEU A 250 -14.08 19.95 -6.52
CA LEU A 250 -13.52 21.26 -6.17
C LEU A 250 -12.03 21.14 -5.86
N PRO A 251 -11.22 22.19 -6.16
CA PRO A 251 -9.81 22.22 -5.79
C PRO A 251 -9.61 22.02 -4.29
N GLN A 252 -8.53 21.33 -3.90
CA GLN A 252 -8.25 21.00 -2.50
C GLN A 252 -8.18 22.26 -1.60
N SER A 253 -7.71 23.39 -2.13
CA SER A 253 -7.71 24.67 -1.39
C SER A 253 -9.12 25.16 -1.07
N THR A 254 -10.05 25.01 -2.00
CA THR A 254 -11.47 25.36 -1.83
C THR A 254 -12.14 24.43 -0.84
N LEU A 255 -11.89 23.12 -0.92
CA LEU A 255 -12.40 22.13 0.04
C LEU A 255 -11.95 22.47 1.47
N ILE A 256 -10.66 22.72 1.68
CA ILE A 256 -10.11 23.07 3.00
C ILE A 256 -10.68 24.39 3.51
N ALA A 257 -10.86 25.38 2.64
CA ALA A 257 -11.44 26.68 3.01
C ALA A 257 -12.92 26.53 3.41
N GLY A 258 -13.70 25.80 2.62
CA GLY A 258 -15.12 25.52 2.88
C GLY A 258 -15.31 24.79 4.21
N VAL A 259 -14.52 23.74 4.47
CA VAL A 259 -14.58 23.01 5.76
C VAL A 259 -14.22 23.91 6.95
N LYS A 260 -13.22 24.79 6.80
CA LYS A 260 -12.83 25.73 7.87
C LYS A 260 -13.88 26.82 8.13
N SER A 261 -14.57 27.26 7.07
CA SER A 261 -15.64 28.25 7.18
C SER A 261 -16.95 27.67 7.74
N GLY A 262 -17.10 26.34 7.72
CA GLY A 262 -18.34 25.65 8.10
C GLY A 262 -19.38 25.53 6.97
N GLU A 263 -19.05 25.98 5.76
CA GLU A 263 -19.90 25.83 4.56
C GLU A 263 -19.92 24.39 4.03
N LEU A 264 -18.81 23.67 4.18
CA LEU A 264 -18.67 22.28 3.78
C LEU A 264 -18.38 21.39 4.99
N TYR A 265 -18.73 20.11 4.87
CA TYR A 265 -18.56 19.12 5.91
C TYR A 265 -17.70 17.97 5.41
N GLN A 266 -16.98 17.27 6.30
CA GLN A 266 -16.12 16.16 5.91
C GLN A 266 -16.33 14.95 6.82
N GLY A 267 -16.14 13.75 6.27
CA GLY A 267 -16.37 12.50 6.98
C GLY A 267 -16.02 11.29 6.13
N TYR A 268 -16.17 10.10 6.72
CA TYR A 268 -15.99 8.84 6.00
C TYR A 268 -17.26 8.47 5.25
N PHE A 269 -17.12 8.18 3.97
CA PHE A 269 -18.17 7.68 3.11
C PHE A 269 -18.45 6.19 3.41
N SER A 270 -19.72 5.86 3.56
CA SER A 270 -20.23 4.50 3.72
C SER A 270 -21.27 4.23 2.66
N ALA A 271 -20.95 3.37 1.70
CA ALA A 271 -21.90 2.84 0.71
C ALA A 271 -22.88 1.86 1.36
N ASN A 272 -24.09 1.79 0.83
CA ASN A 272 -25.07 0.79 1.21
C ASN A 272 -24.89 -0.48 0.35
N ALA A 273 -24.54 -1.60 0.99
CA ALA A 273 -24.30 -2.88 0.31
C ALA A 273 -25.57 -3.51 -0.31
N TYR A 274 -26.76 -3.00 0.04
CA TYR A 274 -28.06 -3.47 -0.47
C TYR A 274 -28.72 -2.47 -1.43
N ASN A 275 -28.15 -1.27 -1.58
CA ASN A 275 -28.63 -0.26 -2.49
C ASN A 275 -27.45 0.57 -3.02
N TYR A 276 -26.95 0.23 -4.21
CA TYR A 276 -25.79 0.92 -4.79
C TYR A 276 -26.03 2.39 -5.14
N LEU A 277 -27.29 2.86 -5.08
CA LEU A 277 -27.68 4.26 -5.27
C LEU A 277 -27.78 5.03 -3.95
N GLU A 278 -27.46 4.40 -2.82
CA GLU A 278 -27.49 5.04 -1.52
C GLU A 278 -26.14 4.93 -0.82
N GLY A 279 -25.71 6.05 -0.26
CA GLY A 279 -24.55 6.12 0.60
C GLY A 279 -24.79 7.12 1.73
N SER A 280 -23.87 7.16 2.67
CA SER A 280 -23.95 8.07 3.80
C SER A 280 -22.58 8.56 4.23
N VAL A 281 -22.52 9.72 4.86
CA VAL A 281 -21.28 10.29 5.39
C VAL A 281 -21.48 10.62 6.86
N ASN A 282 -20.67 9.99 7.70
CA ASN A 282 -20.63 10.27 9.13
C ASN A 282 -19.83 11.56 9.37
N VAL A 283 -20.53 12.63 9.73
CA VAL A 283 -19.94 13.95 10.00
C VAL A 283 -20.02 14.27 11.49
N SER A 284 -18.90 14.65 12.09
CA SER A 284 -18.84 15.11 13.47
C SER A 284 -19.74 16.34 13.67
N GLY A 285 -20.65 16.28 14.64
CA GLY A 285 -21.59 17.36 14.94
C GLY A 285 -23.03 17.11 14.45
N PHE A 286 -23.25 16.10 13.62
CA PHE A 286 -24.60 15.64 13.27
C PHE A 286 -24.97 14.39 14.06
N SER A 287 -26.22 14.32 14.53
CA SER A 287 -26.73 13.14 15.24
C SER A 287 -27.09 11.97 14.32
N LYS A 288 -27.33 12.27 13.03
CA LYS A 288 -27.60 11.31 11.97
C LYS A 288 -26.58 11.51 10.84
N PRO A 289 -26.22 10.45 10.11
CA PRO A 289 -25.34 10.59 8.96
C PRO A 289 -26.00 11.42 7.86
N ILE A 290 -25.18 12.10 7.05
CA ILE A 290 -25.64 12.81 5.86
C ILE A 290 -25.91 11.79 4.77
N LEU A 291 -27.15 11.72 4.29
CA LEU A 291 -27.59 10.82 3.23
C LEU A 291 -27.15 11.31 1.86
N LEU A 292 -26.68 10.39 1.03
CA LEU A 292 -26.32 10.62 -0.37
C LEU A 292 -27.17 9.71 -1.24
N LEU A 293 -27.93 10.29 -2.17
CA LEU A 293 -28.87 9.56 -3.01
C LEU A 293 -28.55 9.76 -4.48
N GLY A 294 -28.33 8.65 -5.17
CA GLY A 294 -27.90 8.59 -6.56
C GLY A 294 -26.38 8.64 -6.71
N ARG A 295 -25.92 8.17 -7.88
CA ARG A 295 -24.50 8.14 -8.27
C ARG A 295 -23.92 9.54 -8.30
N GLU A 296 -24.69 10.49 -8.84
CA GLU A 296 -24.34 11.92 -8.91
C GLU A 296 -23.98 12.48 -7.52
N ALA A 297 -24.82 12.23 -6.51
CA ALA A 297 -24.60 12.72 -5.15
C ALA A 297 -23.44 12.02 -4.44
N MET A 298 -23.20 10.73 -4.71
CA MET A 298 -22.03 10.02 -4.17
C MET A 298 -20.74 10.39 -4.90
N ASN A 299 -20.83 10.93 -6.12
CA ASN A 299 -19.75 11.48 -6.93
C ASN A 299 -18.44 10.67 -6.87
N ARG A 300 -18.43 9.50 -7.52
CA ARG A 300 -17.24 8.62 -7.66
C ARG A 300 -16.55 8.30 -6.32
N SER A 301 -17.30 8.22 -5.22
CA SER A 301 -16.80 7.81 -3.89
C SER A 301 -16.83 6.30 -3.71
N ILE A 302 -15.89 5.78 -2.94
CA ILE A 302 -15.78 4.36 -2.62
C ILE A 302 -15.81 4.15 -1.10
N GLN A 303 -16.32 3.00 -0.65
CA GLN A 303 -16.40 2.61 0.76
C GLN A 303 -15.13 2.98 1.55
N GLY A 304 -15.31 3.81 2.59
CA GLY A 304 -14.23 4.26 3.46
C GLY A 304 -13.43 5.47 2.96
N ASP A 305 -13.74 6.02 1.78
CA ASP A 305 -13.15 7.29 1.33
C ASP A 305 -13.42 8.40 2.35
N PHE A 306 -12.44 9.27 2.60
CA PHE A 306 -12.64 10.48 3.39
C PHE A 306 -13.03 11.62 2.46
N VAL A 307 -14.31 12.00 2.50
CA VAL A 307 -14.97 12.86 1.52
C VAL A 307 -15.38 14.19 2.12
N VAL A 308 -15.61 15.17 1.25
CA VAL A 308 -16.19 16.47 1.59
C VAL A 308 -17.56 16.56 0.93
N VAL A 309 -18.55 16.90 1.74
CA VAL A 309 -19.96 17.00 1.34
C VAL A 309 -20.48 18.43 1.50
N GLU A 310 -21.27 18.83 0.52
CA GLU A 310 -22.12 20.01 0.55
C GLU A 310 -23.52 19.56 0.98
N LEU A 311 -24.13 20.25 1.94
CA LEU A 311 -25.51 19.99 2.34
C LEU A 311 -26.49 20.60 1.33
N LEU A 312 -27.51 19.84 0.97
CA LEU A 312 -28.64 20.37 0.23
C LEU A 312 -29.54 21.19 1.17
N PRO A 313 -30.33 22.14 0.62
CA PRO A 313 -31.34 22.85 1.39
C PRO A 313 -32.27 21.89 2.15
N GLU A 314 -32.73 22.27 3.34
CA GLU A 314 -33.62 21.43 4.17
C GLU A 314 -34.91 20.98 3.44
N SER A 315 -35.36 21.77 2.46
CA SER A 315 -36.49 21.41 1.59
C SER A 315 -36.25 20.14 0.78
N GLU A 316 -34.99 19.82 0.49
CA GLU A 316 -34.56 18.67 -0.31
C GLU A 316 -34.10 17.49 0.54
N TRP A 317 -34.19 17.59 1.87
CA TRP A 317 -33.86 16.49 2.76
C TRP A 317 -34.84 15.32 2.59
N LYS A 318 -34.27 14.13 2.48
CA LYS A 318 -34.96 12.87 2.18
C LYS A 318 -34.83 11.88 3.33
N ALA A 319 -35.66 10.86 3.30
CA ALA A 319 -35.57 9.70 4.19
C ALA A 319 -34.75 8.58 3.51
N PRO A 320 -34.11 7.69 4.28
CA PRO A 320 -33.45 6.50 3.75
C PRO A 320 -34.40 5.63 2.92
N ALA A 321 -33.83 4.89 1.97
CA ALA A 321 -34.53 3.97 1.12
C ALA A 321 -34.74 2.59 1.79
N ASP A 322 -35.99 2.12 1.88
CA ASP A 322 -36.31 0.72 2.25
C ASP A 322 -36.12 -0.28 1.09
N ALA A 323 -35.74 0.20 -0.11
CA ALA A 323 -35.62 -0.63 -1.30
C ALA A 323 -34.25 -1.30 -1.40
N VAL A 324 -34.25 -2.61 -1.62
CA VAL A 324 -33.05 -3.36 -2.03
C VAL A 324 -32.89 -3.19 -3.54
N ILE A 325 -31.85 -2.46 -3.96
CA ILE A 325 -31.49 -2.25 -5.35
C ILE A 325 -30.13 -2.90 -5.57
N ASP A 326 -30.17 -4.14 -6.07
CA ASP A 326 -28.97 -4.94 -6.31
C ASP A 326 -28.29 -4.54 -7.62
N ALA A 327 -27.00 -4.19 -7.54
CA ALA A 327 -26.20 -3.75 -8.68
C ALA A 327 -26.05 -4.87 -9.73
N GLU A 328 -25.91 -6.13 -9.32
CA GLU A 328 -25.77 -7.25 -10.25
C GLU A 328 -27.00 -7.39 -11.14
N SER A 329 -28.20 -7.25 -10.56
CA SER A 329 -29.45 -7.29 -11.32
C SER A 329 -29.69 -6.05 -12.19
N ALA A 330 -29.38 -4.86 -11.68
CA ALA A 330 -29.67 -3.60 -12.34
C ALA A 330 -28.75 -3.32 -13.54
N GLN A 331 -27.47 -3.71 -13.43
CA GLN A 331 -26.41 -3.37 -14.38
C GLN A 331 -25.99 -4.54 -15.28
N ARG A 332 -26.73 -5.66 -15.24
CA ARG A 332 -26.39 -6.90 -15.96
C ARG A 332 -26.21 -6.73 -17.46
N ASN A 333 -26.93 -5.79 -18.07
CA ASN A 333 -26.93 -5.57 -19.52
C ASN A 333 -25.92 -4.51 -19.97
N ASP A 334 -25.16 -3.93 -19.05
CA ASP A 334 -24.17 -2.91 -19.36
C ASP A 334 -22.98 -3.54 -20.10
N ASN A 335 -22.48 -2.81 -21.10
CA ASN A 335 -21.33 -3.22 -21.92
C ASN A 335 -20.05 -2.50 -21.45
N PRO A 336 -18.93 -3.20 -21.18
CA PRO A 336 -17.66 -2.58 -20.78
C PRO A 336 -17.02 -1.70 -21.86
N ASP A 337 -17.29 -2.00 -23.14
CA ASP A 337 -16.78 -1.24 -24.30
C ASP A 337 -17.57 0.03 -24.57
N ASP A 338 -18.82 0.08 -24.11
CA ASP A 338 -19.70 1.22 -24.33
C ASP A 338 -19.65 2.13 -23.12
N SER A 339 -18.97 3.27 -23.26
CA SER A 339 -19.06 4.36 -22.26
C SER A 339 -20.35 5.17 -22.44
N GLY A 340 -21.45 4.49 -22.76
CA GLY A 340 -22.77 5.04 -23.03
C GLY A 340 -22.86 5.90 -24.29
N SER A 341 -23.72 5.50 -25.22
CA SER A 341 -24.34 6.49 -26.10
C SER A 341 -25.26 7.40 -25.26
N GLU A 342 -25.35 8.70 -25.60
CA GLU A 342 -26.17 9.66 -24.82
C GLU A 342 -27.60 9.14 -24.56
N SER A 343 -28.18 8.42 -25.53
CA SER A 343 -29.53 7.85 -25.44
C SER A 343 -29.68 6.68 -24.46
N GLU A 344 -28.65 5.85 -24.27
CA GLU A 344 -28.73 4.72 -23.33
C GLU A 344 -28.51 5.19 -21.89
N ASP A 345 -27.57 6.10 -21.68
CA ASP A 345 -27.32 6.68 -20.35
C ASP A 345 -28.53 7.49 -19.85
N GLU A 346 -29.27 8.18 -20.73
CA GLU A 346 -30.52 8.87 -20.36
C GLU A 346 -31.60 7.91 -19.82
N VAL A 347 -31.76 6.74 -20.43
CA VAL A 347 -32.77 5.75 -20.00
C VAL A 347 -32.39 5.12 -18.67
N VAL A 348 -31.09 4.84 -18.47
CA VAL A 348 -30.59 4.29 -17.21
C VAL A 348 -30.71 5.33 -16.09
N ASP A 349 -30.27 6.56 -16.33
CA ASP A 349 -30.38 7.66 -15.36
C ASP A 349 -31.83 7.91 -14.93
N GLU A 350 -32.77 7.93 -15.88
CA GLU A 350 -34.19 8.15 -15.57
C GLU A 350 -34.75 7.00 -14.73
N ARG A 351 -34.37 5.75 -15.05
CA ARG A 351 -34.76 4.57 -14.26
C ARG A 351 -34.20 4.62 -12.84
N GLU A 352 -32.93 4.99 -12.68
CA GLU A 352 -32.28 5.14 -11.38
C GLU A 352 -32.88 6.30 -10.57
N ARG A 353 -33.16 7.44 -11.21
CA ARG A 353 -33.83 8.60 -10.59
C ARG A 353 -35.23 8.26 -10.12
N LEU A 354 -36.00 7.51 -10.92
CA LEU A 354 -37.31 7.01 -10.53
C LEU A 354 -37.21 6.07 -9.32
N ALA A 355 -36.24 5.13 -9.33
CA ALA A 355 -36.00 4.22 -8.22
C ALA A 355 -35.64 4.97 -6.91
N ALA A 356 -34.76 5.99 -7.00
CA ALA A 356 -34.36 6.82 -5.86
C ALA A 356 -35.48 7.76 -5.37
N ARG A 357 -36.38 8.21 -6.26
CA ARG A 357 -37.54 9.05 -5.91
C ARG A 357 -38.62 8.27 -5.18
N ASP A 358 -38.93 7.06 -5.62
CA ASP A 358 -39.98 6.23 -5.05
C ASP A 358 -39.70 5.83 -3.60
N THR A 359 -38.43 5.76 -3.20
CA THR A 359 -38.06 5.41 -1.83
C THR A 359 -38.13 6.59 -0.86
N ALA A 360 -37.75 7.79 -1.28
CA ALA A 360 -37.79 8.99 -0.45
C ALA A 360 -39.21 9.47 -0.08
N ALA A 361 -40.24 9.09 -0.87
CA ALA A 361 -41.61 9.55 -0.69
C ALA A 361 -42.41 8.82 0.40
N ARG A 362 -41.94 7.65 0.86
CA ARG A 362 -42.75 6.74 1.71
C ARG A 362 -42.70 7.05 3.21
N ASN A 363 -41.64 7.69 3.72
CA ASN A 363 -41.47 7.99 5.16
C ASN A 363 -41.12 9.47 5.45
N PRO A 364 -42.06 10.41 5.29
CA PRO A 364 -41.79 11.85 5.45
C PRO A 364 -41.45 12.30 6.88
N LYS A 365 -41.68 11.47 7.90
CA LYS A 365 -41.37 11.77 9.31
C LYS A 365 -39.92 11.46 9.71
N GLU A 366 -39.14 10.84 8.84
CA GLU A 366 -37.76 10.40 9.12
C GLU A 366 -36.71 11.14 8.28
N LYS A 367 -37.04 12.32 7.76
CA LYS A 367 -36.09 13.15 7.01
C LYS A 367 -34.79 13.34 7.78
N GLN A 368 -33.68 13.17 7.08
CA GLN A 368 -32.35 13.39 7.62
C GLN A 368 -31.53 14.27 6.67
N PRO A 369 -30.44 14.88 7.16
CA PRO A 369 -29.58 15.72 6.33
C PRO A 369 -29.20 15.00 5.04
N THR A 370 -29.42 15.64 3.90
CA THR A 370 -29.09 15.09 2.57
C THR A 370 -28.07 16.00 1.91
N GLY A 371 -27.08 15.42 1.24
CA GLY A 371 -25.99 16.17 0.65
C GLY A 371 -25.49 15.56 -0.66
N ARG A 372 -24.41 16.15 -1.17
CA ARG A 372 -23.62 15.61 -2.29
C ARG A 372 -22.14 15.74 -2.02
N VAL A 373 -21.36 14.79 -2.51
CA VAL A 373 -19.90 14.82 -2.44
C VAL A 373 -19.37 15.80 -3.48
N VAL A 374 -18.59 16.77 -3.02
CA VAL A 374 -17.94 17.81 -3.84
C VAL A 374 -16.43 17.61 -3.98
N GLY A 375 -15.87 16.65 -3.25
CA GLY A 375 -14.46 16.30 -3.34
C GLY A 375 -14.07 15.16 -2.42
N VAL A 376 -12.95 14.51 -2.75
CA VAL A 376 -12.37 13.43 -1.94
C VAL A 376 -11.03 13.87 -1.40
N MET A 377 -10.90 13.95 -0.08
CA MET A 377 -9.69 14.41 0.61
C MET A 377 -8.67 13.29 0.76
N LYS A 378 -9.13 12.04 0.92
CA LYS A 378 -8.28 10.85 0.97
C LYS A 378 -9.04 9.65 0.41
N ARG A 379 -8.44 9.00 -0.60
CA ARG A 379 -8.93 7.73 -1.15
C ARG A 379 -8.63 6.56 -0.21
N ASN A 380 -9.53 5.59 -0.20
CA ASN A 380 -9.41 4.29 0.47
C ASN A 380 -9.32 3.15 -0.55
N TRP A 381 -8.66 3.40 -1.68
CA TRP A 381 -8.47 2.39 -2.72
C TRP A 381 -7.49 1.33 -2.25
N ARG A 382 -7.87 0.08 -2.48
CA ARG A 382 -7.10 -1.12 -2.19
C ARG A 382 -7.30 -2.11 -3.31
N ALA A 383 -6.47 -3.15 -3.33
CA ALA A 383 -6.72 -4.28 -4.19
C ALA A 383 -7.99 -5.02 -3.69
N VAL A 384 -8.92 -5.28 -4.59
CA VAL A 384 -10.23 -5.86 -4.31
C VAL A 384 -10.35 -7.21 -4.99
N VAL A 385 -11.01 -8.15 -4.31
CA VAL A 385 -11.25 -9.47 -4.87
C VAL A 385 -12.50 -9.41 -5.74
N CYS A 386 -12.38 -9.90 -6.96
CA CYS A 386 -13.41 -9.84 -7.98
C CYS A 386 -13.60 -11.18 -8.70
N HIS A 387 -14.71 -11.27 -9.42
CA HIS A 387 -14.97 -12.25 -10.46
C HIS A 387 -15.09 -11.54 -11.81
N ILE A 388 -14.62 -12.18 -12.89
CA ILE A 388 -14.91 -11.70 -14.24
C ILE A 388 -16.36 -12.04 -14.57
N ASP A 389 -17.12 -11.04 -15.01
CA ASP A 389 -18.48 -11.24 -15.48
C ASP A 389 -18.49 -11.92 -16.84
N ARG A 390 -19.06 -13.13 -16.89
CA ARG A 390 -19.19 -13.92 -18.11
C ARG A 390 -19.98 -13.18 -19.19
N SER A 391 -20.98 -12.36 -18.82
CA SER A 391 -21.82 -11.64 -19.78
C SER A 391 -21.06 -10.56 -20.55
N SER A 392 -19.94 -10.09 -19.98
CA SER A 392 -19.07 -9.09 -20.60
C SER A 392 -18.11 -9.67 -21.64
N LEU A 393 -18.05 -11.00 -21.80
CA LEU A 393 -17.22 -11.64 -22.81
C LEU A 393 -17.94 -11.69 -24.16
N SER A 394 -17.33 -11.08 -25.17
CA SER A 394 -17.83 -11.19 -26.55
C SER A 394 -17.69 -12.64 -27.06
N SER A 395 -18.80 -13.23 -27.49
CA SER A 395 -18.88 -14.60 -27.99
C SER A 395 -18.05 -14.84 -29.27
N THR A 396 -17.75 -13.78 -30.02
CA THR A 396 -16.91 -13.79 -31.23
C THR A 396 -15.40 -13.71 -30.95
N SER A 397 -14.98 -13.50 -29.70
CA SER A 397 -13.57 -13.27 -29.32
C SER A 397 -12.97 -14.37 -28.44
N SER A 398 -13.63 -15.52 -28.32
CA SER A 398 -13.15 -16.69 -27.57
C SER A 398 -11.83 -17.29 -28.10
N THR A 399 -11.39 -16.88 -29.29
CA THR A 399 -10.16 -17.33 -29.98
C THR A 399 -9.06 -16.27 -30.10
N ALA A 400 -9.25 -15.04 -29.60
CA ALA A 400 -8.34 -13.94 -29.90
C ALA A 400 -7.38 -13.61 -28.74
N LEU A 401 -6.07 -13.67 -29.02
CA LEU A 401 -4.95 -13.14 -28.23
C LEU A 401 -5.00 -11.60 -28.02
N SER A 402 -6.09 -10.93 -28.41
CA SER A 402 -6.28 -9.48 -28.31
C SER A 402 -6.85 -9.09 -26.94
N ALA A 403 -6.46 -7.93 -26.44
CA ALA A 403 -6.98 -7.41 -25.17
C ALA A 403 -8.47 -7.09 -25.31
N GLN A 404 -9.28 -7.51 -24.35
CA GLN A 404 -10.72 -7.29 -24.29
C GLN A 404 -11.05 -6.46 -23.06
N ASN A 405 -12.05 -5.59 -23.13
CA ASN A 405 -12.60 -4.93 -21.96
C ASN A 405 -13.69 -5.83 -21.37
N VAL A 406 -13.61 -6.08 -20.07
CA VAL A 406 -14.56 -6.90 -19.31
C VAL A 406 -14.90 -6.20 -18.01
N PHE A 407 -16.03 -6.56 -17.40
CA PHE A 407 -16.31 -6.15 -16.03
C PHE A 407 -15.75 -7.16 -15.03
N ALA A 408 -15.06 -6.64 -14.02
CA ALA A 408 -14.72 -7.34 -12.79
C ALA A 408 -15.72 -6.92 -11.70
N THR A 409 -16.50 -7.87 -11.20
CA THR A 409 -17.48 -7.65 -10.12
C THR A 409 -16.82 -7.97 -8.78
N PRO A 410 -16.67 -6.99 -7.86
CA PRO A 410 -16.15 -7.24 -6.53
C PRO A 410 -17.01 -8.22 -5.72
N VAL A 411 -16.39 -8.96 -4.82
CA VAL A 411 -17.10 -9.81 -3.85
C VAL A 411 -17.82 -8.95 -2.79
N ASP A 412 -17.21 -7.82 -2.42
CA ASP A 412 -17.83 -6.81 -1.56
C ASP A 412 -18.88 -6.00 -2.35
N ARG A 413 -20.15 -6.19 -2.00
CA ARG A 413 -21.31 -5.54 -2.65
C ARG A 413 -21.37 -4.03 -2.45
N ALA A 414 -20.60 -3.47 -1.50
CA ALA A 414 -20.49 -2.03 -1.31
C ALA A 414 -19.64 -1.35 -2.41
N LEU A 415 -18.96 -2.14 -3.25
CA LEU A 415 -18.07 -1.65 -4.29
C LEU A 415 -18.72 -1.76 -5.69
N PRO A 416 -18.51 -0.79 -6.59
CA PRO A 416 -19.02 -0.85 -7.95
C PRO A 416 -18.26 -1.87 -8.80
N ARG A 417 -18.88 -2.33 -9.90
CA ARG A 417 -18.18 -3.08 -10.95
C ARG A 417 -17.03 -2.26 -11.52
N ILE A 418 -15.94 -2.93 -11.88
CA ILE A 418 -14.69 -2.30 -12.35
C ILE A 418 -14.46 -2.71 -13.80
N ARG A 419 -14.15 -1.75 -14.68
CA ARG A 419 -13.72 -2.05 -16.04
C ARG A 419 -12.28 -2.53 -16.03
N LEU A 420 -12.04 -3.67 -16.66
CA LEU A 420 -10.75 -4.33 -16.74
C LEU A 420 -10.42 -4.63 -18.20
N ARG A 421 -9.25 -4.19 -18.68
CA ARG A 421 -8.73 -4.55 -20.01
C ARG A 421 -7.70 -5.65 -19.88
N THR A 422 -7.97 -6.84 -20.42
CA THR A 422 -7.03 -7.98 -20.31
C THR A 422 -7.11 -8.92 -21.50
N ARG A 423 -5.98 -9.57 -21.82
CA ARG A 423 -5.91 -10.68 -22.80
C ARG A 423 -6.25 -12.04 -22.18
N GLN A 424 -6.32 -12.12 -20.86
CA GLN A 424 -6.44 -13.37 -20.11
C GLN A 424 -7.89 -13.68 -19.70
N ALA A 425 -8.86 -12.89 -20.15
CA ALA A 425 -10.25 -12.99 -19.70
C ALA A 425 -10.84 -14.41 -19.82
N PRO A 426 -10.62 -15.17 -20.92
CA PRO A 426 -11.11 -16.54 -21.01
C PRO A 426 -10.51 -17.50 -19.97
N THR A 427 -9.24 -17.30 -19.61
CA THR A 427 -8.52 -18.16 -18.65
C THR A 427 -8.86 -17.80 -17.21
N LEU A 428 -9.09 -16.52 -16.92
CA LEU A 428 -9.43 -16.01 -15.60
C LEU A 428 -10.92 -16.22 -15.25
N LEU A 429 -11.75 -16.60 -16.22
CA LEU A 429 -13.16 -16.89 -16.00
C LEU A 429 -13.36 -18.05 -15.01
N GLY A 430 -14.25 -17.87 -14.04
CA GLY A 430 -14.50 -18.86 -12.98
C GLY A 430 -13.41 -18.92 -11.91
N GLN A 431 -12.45 -17.99 -11.92
CA GLN A 431 -11.48 -17.80 -10.86
C GLN A 431 -11.84 -16.58 -10.00
N LYS A 432 -11.36 -16.56 -8.75
CA LYS A 432 -11.24 -15.33 -7.96
C LYS A 432 -9.98 -14.61 -8.40
N ILE A 433 -10.10 -13.32 -8.69
CA ILE A 433 -9.00 -12.48 -9.13
C ILE A 433 -8.87 -11.27 -8.22
N LEU A 434 -7.65 -10.76 -8.09
CA LEU A 434 -7.35 -9.54 -7.37
C LEU A 434 -7.19 -8.40 -8.38
N VAL A 435 -7.94 -7.32 -8.21
CA VAL A 435 -7.97 -6.15 -9.10
C VAL A 435 -7.63 -4.91 -8.30
N SER A 436 -6.77 -4.04 -8.81
CA SER A 436 -6.53 -2.71 -8.22
C SER A 436 -7.30 -1.66 -9.01
N LEU A 437 -7.84 -0.65 -8.31
CA LEU A 437 -8.48 0.48 -8.95
C LEU A 437 -7.44 1.53 -9.33
N ASP A 438 -7.58 2.10 -10.52
CA ASP A 438 -6.62 3.03 -11.11
C ASP A 438 -7.17 4.44 -11.20
N ARG A 439 -8.39 4.58 -11.73
CA ARG A 439 -9.06 5.88 -11.87
C ARG A 439 -10.56 5.74 -12.02
N TRP A 440 -11.26 6.84 -11.84
CA TRP A 440 -12.68 6.94 -12.14
C TRP A 440 -12.95 8.28 -12.81
N ASP A 441 -13.18 8.24 -14.12
CA ASP A 441 -13.44 9.42 -14.95
C ASP A 441 -14.87 9.97 -14.73
N SER A 442 -15.06 11.29 -14.86
CA SER A 442 -16.35 11.96 -14.70
C SER A 442 -17.40 11.57 -15.75
N HIS A 443 -16.97 10.98 -16.86
CA HIS A 443 -17.79 10.56 -18.00
C HIS A 443 -18.02 9.04 -17.99
N SER A 444 -17.48 8.31 -17.01
CA SER A 444 -17.60 6.85 -16.92
C SER A 444 -18.43 6.42 -15.72
N ARG A 445 -19.47 5.62 -15.94
CA ARG A 445 -20.27 5.04 -14.84
C ARG A 445 -19.46 4.13 -13.93
N TYR A 446 -18.34 3.57 -14.40
CA TYR A 446 -17.55 2.57 -13.70
C TYR A 446 -16.08 3.02 -13.57
N PRO A 447 -15.40 2.71 -12.45
CA PRO A 447 -13.95 2.88 -12.35
C PRO A 447 -13.21 1.94 -13.30
N ASP A 448 -12.03 2.38 -13.72
CA ASP A 448 -11.03 1.55 -14.39
C ASP A 448 -10.12 0.91 -13.34
N GLY A 449 -9.71 -0.33 -13.62
CA GLY A 449 -8.73 -1.04 -12.82
C GLY A 449 -7.92 -2.04 -13.63
N HIS A 450 -6.89 -2.57 -13.00
CA HIS A 450 -6.00 -3.56 -13.60
C HIS A 450 -5.95 -4.86 -12.80
N PHE A 451 -5.66 -5.94 -13.50
CA PHE A 451 -5.47 -7.26 -12.92
C PHE A 451 -4.13 -7.32 -12.18
N VAL A 452 -4.17 -7.77 -10.92
CA VAL A 452 -2.97 -7.97 -10.10
C VAL A 452 -2.53 -9.43 -10.15
N ARG A 453 -3.43 -10.36 -9.80
CA ARG A 453 -3.19 -11.81 -9.83
C ARG A 453 -4.47 -12.63 -9.70
N ALA A 454 -4.40 -13.90 -10.08
CA ALA A 454 -5.43 -14.88 -9.76
C ALA A 454 -5.21 -15.49 -8.36
N LEU A 455 -6.30 -15.72 -7.63
CA LEU A 455 -6.30 -16.41 -6.32
C LEU A 455 -6.55 -17.91 -6.49
N GLY A 456 -7.24 -18.30 -7.56
CA GLY A 456 -7.58 -19.68 -7.88
C GLY A 456 -9.04 -19.85 -8.28
N LYS A 457 -9.48 -21.08 -8.50
CA LYS A 457 -10.85 -21.40 -8.90
C LYS A 457 -11.84 -20.95 -7.81
N ALA A 458 -12.94 -20.31 -8.20
CA ALA A 458 -14.04 -20.02 -7.28
C ALA A 458 -14.54 -21.32 -6.62
N GLU A 459 -15.02 -21.22 -5.38
CA GLU A 459 -15.45 -22.35 -4.55
C GLU A 459 -14.33 -23.32 -4.14
N SER A 460 -13.07 -23.05 -4.50
CA SER A 460 -11.94 -23.78 -3.93
C SER A 460 -11.59 -23.25 -2.53
N LYS A 461 -11.32 -24.16 -1.61
CA LYS A 461 -11.02 -23.83 -0.20
C LYS A 461 -9.89 -22.81 -0.10
N GLU A 462 -8.83 -22.98 -0.88
CA GLU A 462 -7.65 -22.11 -0.88
C GLU A 462 -7.99 -20.70 -1.38
N ALA A 463 -8.74 -20.58 -2.48
CA ALA A 463 -9.10 -19.28 -3.05
C ALA A 463 -10.12 -18.53 -2.20
N GLU A 464 -11.12 -19.21 -1.63
CA GLU A 464 -12.11 -18.59 -0.75
C GLU A 464 -11.47 -18.09 0.55
N ARG A 465 -10.55 -18.88 1.13
CA ARG A 465 -9.80 -18.46 2.31
C ARG A 465 -8.94 -17.23 2.03
N GLU A 466 -8.21 -17.23 0.92
CA GLU A 466 -7.36 -16.09 0.54
C GLU A 466 -8.21 -14.84 0.19
N SER A 467 -9.36 -15.02 -0.46
CA SER A 467 -10.34 -13.97 -0.74
C SER A 467 -10.76 -13.26 0.54
N LEU A 468 -11.20 -14.03 1.54
CA LEU A 468 -11.66 -13.51 2.82
C LEU A 468 -10.55 -12.75 3.55
N LEU A 469 -9.33 -13.30 3.56
CA LEU A 469 -8.19 -12.62 4.18
C LEU A 469 -7.90 -11.27 3.51
N LEU A 470 -7.98 -11.17 2.18
CA LEU A 470 -7.75 -9.92 1.45
C LEU A 470 -8.89 -8.91 1.64
N GLU A 471 -10.15 -9.35 1.67
CA GLU A 471 -11.32 -8.47 1.85
C GLU A 471 -11.31 -7.77 3.21
N PHE A 472 -10.85 -8.47 4.25
CA PHE A 472 -10.72 -7.94 5.61
C PHE A 472 -9.32 -7.40 5.93
N ASP A 473 -8.44 -7.26 4.92
CA ASP A 473 -7.08 -6.74 5.06
C ASP A 473 -6.25 -7.47 6.14
N VAL A 474 -6.43 -8.78 6.26
CA VAL A 474 -5.71 -9.62 7.21
C VAL A 474 -4.35 -10.00 6.62
N PRO A 475 -3.23 -9.55 7.19
CA PRO A 475 -1.90 -9.91 6.71
C PRO A 475 -1.61 -11.39 6.98
N TYR A 476 -1.54 -12.20 5.92
CA TYR A 476 -1.30 -13.64 6.00
C TYR A 476 0.06 -14.08 5.46
N ARG A 477 0.94 -13.12 5.14
CA ARG A 477 2.30 -13.40 4.67
C ARG A 477 3.15 -13.97 5.81
N PRO A 478 4.13 -14.84 5.50
CA PRO A 478 5.13 -15.27 6.46
C PRO A 478 5.87 -14.08 7.07
N PHE A 479 6.35 -14.24 8.30
CA PHE A 479 7.19 -13.25 8.96
C PHE A 479 8.52 -13.10 8.23
N GLY A 480 8.92 -11.85 7.96
CA GLY A 480 10.19 -11.52 7.31
C GLY A 480 11.40 -11.76 8.21
N LYS A 481 12.59 -11.85 7.61
CA LYS A 481 13.84 -12.15 8.32
C LYS A 481 14.13 -11.18 9.47
N ALA A 482 13.95 -9.87 9.27
CA ALA A 482 14.18 -8.87 10.31
C ALA A 482 13.33 -9.11 11.58
N ILE A 483 12.11 -9.67 11.42
CA ILE A 483 11.24 -10.08 12.54
C ILE A 483 11.79 -11.36 13.18
N LEU A 484 12.17 -12.34 12.37
CA LEU A 484 12.73 -13.61 12.85
C LEU A 484 14.07 -13.45 13.56
N ASP A 485 14.90 -12.49 13.15
CA ASP A 485 16.19 -12.15 13.78
C ASP A 485 16.00 -11.54 15.19
N CYS A 486 14.78 -11.11 15.53
CA CYS A 486 14.44 -10.68 16.89
C CYS A 486 14.11 -11.85 17.83
N LEU A 487 14.00 -13.09 17.33
CA LEU A 487 13.75 -14.27 18.15
C LEU A 487 15.00 -14.66 18.97
N PRO A 488 14.83 -15.34 20.12
CA PRO A 488 15.94 -15.90 20.87
C PRO A 488 16.79 -16.83 19.99
N LYS A 489 18.13 -16.68 20.08
CA LYS A 489 19.08 -17.45 19.24
C LYS A 489 19.05 -18.94 19.52
N GLU A 490 18.67 -19.30 20.74
CA GLU A 490 18.49 -20.67 21.22
C GLU A 490 17.31 -21.36 20.52
N GLY A 491 16.36 -20.59 19.96
CA GLY A 491 15.17 -21.12 19.31
C GLY A 491 14.34 -21.97 20.28
N ASP A 492 13.92 -23.16 19.83
CA ASP A 492 13.17 -24.11 20.64
C ASP A 492 13.93 -24.66 21.86
N LYS A 493 15.25 -24.43 21.93
CA LYS A 493 16.09 -24.89 23.05
C LYS A 493 16.15 -23.88 24.19
N TRP A 494 15.49 -22.73 24.06
CA TRP A 494 15.42 -21.75 25.12
C TRP A 494 14.71 -22.35 26.35
N VAL A 495 15.28 -22.13 27.52
CA VAL A 495 14.74 -22.57 28.81
C VAL A 495 14.90 -21.44 29.82
N VAL A 496 14.03 -21.40 30.83
CA VAL A 496 14.20 -20.49 31.96
C VAL A 496 15.52 -20.83 32.65
N PRO A 497 16.45 -19.87 32.78
CA PRO A 497 17.74 -20.14 33.42
C PRO A 497 17.54 -20.45 34.91
N PRO A 498 18.45 -21.20 35.56
CA PRO A 498 18.41 -21.41 36.99
C PRO A 498 18.36 -20.08 37.76
N LYS A 499 17.62 -20.04 38.87
CA LYS A 499 17.49 -18.84 39.70
C LYS A 499 18.86 -18.38 40.19
N SER A 500 19.23 -17.16 39.80
CA SER A 500 20.49 -16.51 40.17
C SER A 500 20.29 -15.00 40.18
N ASP A 501 20.86 -14.33 41.19
CA ASP A 501 20.85 -12.86 41.31
C ASP A 501 21.59 -12.17 40.15
N THR A 502 22.39 -12.92 39.39
CA THR A 502 23.13 -12.43 38.23
C THR A 502 22.36 -12.56 36.91
N SER A 503 21.24 -13.28 36.89
CA SER A 503 20.48 -13.53 35.65
C SER A 503 19.52 -12.38 35.38
N PRO A 504 19.58 -11.75 34.19
CA PRO A 504 18.64 -10.68 33.82
C PRO A 504 17.16 -11.10 33.89
N GLU A 505 16.86 -12.37 33.61
CA GLU A 505 15.51 -12.96 33.58
C GLU A 505 14.85 -13.01 34.96
N TRP A 506 15.68 -13.08 36.01
CA TRP A 506 15.27 -13.14 37.42
C TRP A 506 15.25 -11.77 38.09
N ARG A 507 15.67 -10.70 37.39
CA ARG A 507 15.61 -9.34 37.93
C ARG A 507 14.15 -8.94 38.14
N ASP A 508 13.83 -8.55 39.37
CA ASP A 508 12.48 -8.14 39.80
C ASP A 508 11.39 -9.21 39.55
N ARG A 509 11.78 -10.49 39.50
CA ARG A 509 10.86 -11.62 39.28
C ARG A 509 10.77 -12.54 40.49
N GLU A 510 9.55 -12.92 40.84
CA GLU A 510 9.27 -13.90 41.90
C GLU A 510 9.27 -15.33 41.34
N ASP A 511 9.65 -16.29 42.19
CA ASP A 511 9.64 -17.71 41.85
C ASP A 511 8.39 -18.36 42.43
N LEU A 512 7.45 -18.72 41.56
CA LEU A 512 6.15 -19.30 41.92
C LEU A 512 6.01 -20.77 41.46
N ARG A 513 7.13 -21.44 41.14
CA ARG A 513 7.14 -22.81 40.61
C ARG A 513 6.66 -23.86 41.62
N ASP A 514 6.56 -23.50 42.90
CA ASP A 514 6.02 -24.34 43.97
C ASP A 514 4.48 -24.38 43.98
N LEU A 515 3.81 -23.48 43.26
CA LEU A 515 2.36 -23.43 43.16
C LEU A 515 1.83 -24.51 42.21
N ILE A 516 0.67 -25.08 42.55
CA ILE A 516 -0.08 -25.97 41.66
C ILE A 516 -0.91 -25.10 40.73
N VAL A 517 -0.42 -24.91 39.51
CA VAL A 517 -1.04 -24.09 38.45
C VAL A 517 -1.62 -25.01 37.37
N CYS A 518 -2.81 -24.68 36.85
CA CYS A 518 -3.40 -25.34 35.69
C CYS A 518 -3.98 -24.33 34.70
N SER A 519 -4.03 -24.69 33.41
CA SER A 519 -4.76 -23.93 32.38
C SER A 519 -6.07 -24.65 32.04
N ILE A 520 -7.06 -23.92 31.52
CA ILE A 520 -8.37 -24.44 31.13
C ILE A 520 -8.67 -23.97 29.71
N ASP A 521 -8.26 -24.77 28.74
CA ASP A 521 -8.29 -24.40 27.32
C ASP A 521 -9.20 -25.31 26.47
N PRO A 522 -9.67 -24.82 25.30
CA PRO A 522 -10.33 -25.67 24.32
C PRO A 522 -9.46 -26.85 23.84
N PRO A 523 -10.06 -27.94 23.37
CA PRO A 523 -9.31 -29.06 22.80
C PRO A 523 -8.34 -28.61 21.69
N ASN A 524 -7.09 -29.08 21.75
CA ASN A 524 -6.00 -28.76 20.81
C ASN A 524 -5.50 -27.31 20.83
N CYS A 525 -5.79 -26.52 21.87
CA CYS A 525 -5.15 -25.22 22.08
C CYS A 525 -3.61 -25.38 22.13
N GLN A 526 -2.87 -24.49 21.46
CA GLN A 526 -1.40 -24.51 21.41
C GLN A 526 -0.78 -23.25 22.02
N ASP A 527 -1.54 -22.18 22.05
CA ASP A 527 -1.29 -20.82 22.49
C ASP A 527 -1.99 -20.60 23.83
N ILE A 528 -1.43 -21.20 24.89
CA ILE A 528 -1.97 -21.10 26.25
C ILE A 528 -1.50 -19.78 26.85
N ASP A 529 -2.38 -18.78 26.81
CA ASP A 529 -2.08 -17.41 27.26
C ASP A 529 -2.26 -17.23 28.77
N ASP A 530 -3.18 -17.99 29.38
CA ASP A 530 -3.51 -17.90 30.80
C ASP A 530 -3.44 -19.24 31.53
N ALA A 531 -3.06 -19.15 32.81
CA ALA A 531 -3.11 -20.25 33.75
C ALA A 531 -3.53 -19.74 35.13
N LEU A 532 -4.12 -20.61 35.94
CA LEU A 532 -4.76 -20.26 37.20
C LEU A 532 -4.26 -21.13 38.34
N HIS A 533 -4.25 -20.57 39.54
CA HIS A 533 -4.19 -21.35 40.77
C HIS A 533 -5.19 -20.82 41.81
N ALA A 534 -5.55 -21.69 42.75
CA ALA A 534 -6.25 -21.31 43.97
C ALA A 534 -5.75 -22.16 45.14
N ARG A 535 -5.45 -21.53 46.29
CA ARG A 535 -5.09 -22.23 47.52
C ARG A 535 -5.69 -21.57 48.76
N THR A 536 -5.99 -22.38 49.77
CA THR A 536 -6.43 -21.86 51.07
C THR A 536 -5.22 -21.41 51.89
N LEU A 537 -5.31 -20.21 52.47
CA LEU A 537 -4.32 -19.64 53.37
C LEU A 537 -4.60 -20.03 54.83
N SER A 538 -3.59 -19.93 55.68
CA SER A 538 -3.69 -20.29 57.12
C SER A 538 -4.71 -19.45 57.90
N ASN A 539 -5.02 -18.25 57.41
CA ASN A 539 -6.03 -17.35 57.97
C ASN A 539 -7.47 -17.66 57.49
N GLY A 540 -7.66 -18.69 56.68
CA GLY A 540 -8.96 -19.09 56.13
C GLY A 540 -9.36 -18.38 54.83
N ASN A 541 -8.57 -17.42 54.36
CA ASN A 541 -8.80 -16.78 53.05
C ASN A 541 -8.39 -17.71 51.90
N ILE A 542 -8.89 -17.42 50.71
CA ILE A 542 -8.41 -18.05 49.47
C ILE A 542 -7.46 -17.07 48.79
N GLU A 543 -6.27 -17.55 48.45
CA GLU A 543 -5.38 -16.93 47.48
C GLU A 543 -5.72 -17.48 46.10
N ALA A 544 -6.00 -16.59 45.16
CA ALA A 544 -6.22 -16.92 43.76
C ALA A 544 -5.23 -16.14 42.90
N GLY A 545 -4.61 -16.82 41.93
CA GLY A 545 -3.70 -16.19 41.00
C GLY A 545 -4.13 -16.43 39.55
N VAL A 546 -4.02 -15.38 38.75
CA VAL A 546 -4.08 -15.46 37.29
C VAL A 546 -2.68 -15.17 36.77
N HIS A 547 -2.15 -16.10 35.99
CA HIS A 547 -0.81 -16.06 35.40
C HIS A 547 -0.96 -15.92 33.90
N ILE A 548 -0.47 -14.81 33.35
CA ILE A 548 -0.53 -14.51 31.92
C ILE A 548 0.85 -14.70 31.31
N ALA A 549 0.93 -15.29 30.13
CA ALA A 549 2.15 -15.45 29.35
C ALA A 549 2.95 -14.13 29.28
N ASP A 550 4.23 -14.15 29.67
CA ASP A 550 5.06 -12.94 29.68
C ASP A 550 5.70 -12.66 28.31
N VAL A 551 4.87 -12.28 27.35
CA VAL A 551 5.29 -11.92 26.00
C VAL A 551 6.25 -10.71 26.00
N SER A 552 6.11 -9.81 26.99
CA SER A 552 6.90 -8.57 27.10
C SER A 552 8.39 -8.82 27.33
N HIS A 553 8.74 -10.01 27.84
CA HIS A 553 10.12 -10.46 27.95
C HIS A 553 10.78 -10.66 26.58
N PHE A 554 10.03 -11.13 25.58
CA PHE A 554 10.55 -11.49 24.25
C PHE A 554 10.29 -10.40 23.20
N VAL A 555 9.21 -9.64 23.34
CA VAL A 555 8.81 -8.60 22.40
C VAL A 555 9.05 -7.24 23.05
N HIS A 556 10.09 -6.54 22.59
CA HIS A 556 10.45 -5.21 23.07
C HIS A 556 9.93 -4.12 22.14
N ALA A 557 9.57 -2.98 22.74
CA ALA A 557 9.08 -1.81 22.02
C ALA A 557 10.04 -1.35 20.91
N ASP A 558 9.47 -0.82 19.83
CA ASP A 558 10.19 -0.24 18.69
C ASP A 558 11.09 -1.24 17.92
N THR A 559 10.90 -2.54 18.12
CA THR A 559 11.58 -3.59 17.34
C THR A 559 10.81 -3.94 16.06
N PRO A 560 11.43 -4.55 15.04
CA PRO A 560 10.71 -5.10 13.89
C PRO A 560 9.57 -6.05 14.27
N MET A 561 9.76 -6.87 15.31
CA MET A 561 8.74 -7.79 15.82
C MET A 561 7.55 -7.06 16.46
N ASP A 562 7.81 -6.02 17.27
CA ASP A 562 6.75 -5.19 17.86
C ASP A 562 5.93 -4.46 16.79
N ASN A 563 6.61 -3.84 15.82
CA ASN A 563 5.93 -3.16 14.70
C ASN A 563 5.05 -4.12 13.88
N GLU A 564 5.53 -5.33 13.60
CA GLU A 564 4.75 -6.34 12.89
C GLU A 564 3.57 -6.83 13.73
N ALA A 565 3.77 -7.13 15.02
CA ALA A 565 2.70 -7.54 15.92
C ALA A 565 1.62 -6.46 16.03
N ALA A 566 2.02 -5.19 16.17
CA ALA A 566 1.11 -4.04 16.20
C ALA A 566 0.37 -3.85 14.86
N ALA A 567 1.04 -4.09 13.72
CA ALA A 567 0.41 -4.01 12.41
C ALA A 567 -0.62 -5.13 12.19
N ARG A 568 -0.36 -6.36 12.68
CA ARG A 568 -1.31 -7.47 12.65
C ARG A 568 -2.47 -7.25 13.63
N GLY A 569 -2.20 -6.63 14.78
CA GLY A 569 -3.16 -6.25 15.81
C GLY A 569 -3.74 -7.42 16.63
N THR A 570 -4.04 -8.55 15.99
CA THR A 570 -4.57 -9.75 16.63
C THR A 570 -4.24 -11.01 15.82
N THR A 571 -4.24 -12.17 16.49
CA THR A 571 -4.31 -13.46 15.80
C THR A 571 -5.71 -13.64 15.22
N VAL A 572 -5.81 -14.04 13.95
CA VAL A 572 -7.09 -14.27 13.27
C VAL A 572 -7.37 -15.76 13.16
N TYR A 573 -8.49 -16.20 13.71
CA TYR A 573 -8.93 -17.61 13.69
C TYR A 573 -9.97 -17.82 12.59
N LEU A 574 -9.63 -18.66 11.62
CA LEU A 574 -10.55 -19.21 10.62
C LEU A 574 -10.92 -20.63 11.00
N VAL A 575 -11.94 -21.18 10.33
CA VAL A 575 -12.41 -22.57 10.58
C VAL A 575 -11.30 -23.60 10.43
N ASP A 576 -10.38 -23.42 9.48
CA ASP A 576 -9.33 -24.38 9.15
C ASP A 576 -7.90 -23.86 9.37
N LYS A 577 -7.73 -22.59 9.72
CA LYS A 577 -6.42 -21.95 9.78
C LYS A 577 -6.39 -20.83 10.82
N ARG A 578 -5.27 -20.73 11.52
CA ARG A 578 -4.93 -19.60 12.38
C ARG A 578 -3.87 -18.74 11.69
N ILE A 579 -4.07 -17.42 11.68
CA ILE A 579 -3.09 -16.46 11.19
C ILE A 579 -2.47 -15.77 12.41
N ASP A 580 -1.24 -16.17 12.73
CA ASP A 580 -0.59 -15.78 13.98
C ASP A 580 -0.19 -14.29 13.98
N MET A 581 -0.39 -13.63 15.13
CA MET A 581 0.17 -12.30 15.41
C MET A 581 1.68 -12.32 15.62
N LEU A 582 2.19 -13.38 16.25
CA LEU A 582 3.61 -13.58 16.55
C LEU A 582 4.14 -14.85 15.86
N PRO A 583 5.44 -14.96 15.58
CA PRO A 583 6.02 -16.20 15.08
C PRO A 583 5.70 -17.39 16.00
N SER A 584 5.50 -18.57 15.40
CA SER A 584 5.09 -19.78 16.12
C SER A 584 6.00 -20.13 17.31
N LEU A 585 7.31 -19.88 17.19
CA LEU A 585 8.26 -20.08 18.28
C LEU A 585 7.85 -19.32 19.56
N LEU A 586 7.40 -18.07 19.44
CA LEU A 586 6.90 -17.33 20.60
C LEU A 586 5.47 -17.75 20.95
N GLY A 587 4.57 -17.72 19.96
CA GLY A 587 3.13 -17.88 20.20
C GLY A 587 2.71 -19.26 20.71
N THR A 588 3.32 -20.34 20.22
CA THR A 588 2.93 -21.72 20.60
C THR A 588 3.97 -22.45 21.44
N ASN A 589 5.14 -21.86 21.70
CA ASN A 589 6.18 -22.52 22.47
C ASN A 589 6.71 -21.70 23.65
N LEU A 590 7.44 -20.60 23.40
CA LEU A 590 8.18 -19.91 24.47
C LEU A 590 7.28 -19.09 25.40
N CYS A 591 6.26 -18.41 24.86
CA CYS A 591 5.31 -17.64 25.67
C CYS A 591 4.17 -18.52 26.20
N SER A 592 3.75 -19.52 25.43
CA SER A 592 2.68 -20.45 25.80
C SER A 592 3.00 -21.16 27.12
N LEU A 593 2.06 -21.11 28.07
CA LEU A 593 2.16 -21.68 29.42
C LEU A 593 1.97 -23.20 29.42
N ARG A 594 2.82 -23.90 28.66
CA ARG A 594 2.76 -25.35 28.45
C ARG A 594 2.97 -26.12 29.77
N PRO A 595 2.25 -27.24 29.97
CA PRO A 595 2.39 -28.04 31.19
C PRO A 595 3.77 -28.71 31.25
N TYR A 596 4.25 -28.91 32.48
CA TYR A 596 5.50 -29.62 32.80
C TYR A 596 6.79 -28.96 32.28
N VAL A 597 6.75 -27.69 31.87
CA VAL A 597 7.92 -26.92 31.46
C VAL A 597 7.90 -25.56 32.14
N GLU A 598 9.06 -25.08 32.58
CA GLU A 598 9.17 -23.75 33.19
C GLU A 598 8.92 -22.64 32.15
N ARG A 599 8.11 -21.65 32.53
CA ARG A 599 7.69 -20.53 31.68
C ARG A 599 7.67 -19.23 32.46
N LEU A 600 7.90 -18.13 31.75
CA LEU A 600 7.80 -16.79 32.31
C LEU A 600 6.33 -16.33 32.24
N ALA A 601 5.85 -15.75 33.34
CA ALA A 601 4.50 -15.24 33.44
C ALA A 601 4.46 -13.89 34.18
N PHE A 602 3.49 -13.07 33.82
CA PHE A 602 3.02 -11.95 34.62
C PHE A 602 1.89 -12.45 35.51
N SER A 603 2.02 -12.31 36.84
CA SER A 603 1.06 -12.88 37.78
C SER A 603 0.31 -11.78 38.52
N ALA A 604 -1.02 -11.88 38.55
CA ALA A 604 -1.89 -11.09 39.41
C ALA A 604 -2.43 -12.02 40.51
N ILE A 605 -2.13 -11.71 41.76
CA ILE A 605 -2.47 -12.54 42.92
C ILE A 605 -3.38 -11.73 43.86
N TRP A 606 -4.50 -12.33 44.23
CA TRP A 606 -5.49 -11.76 45.14
C TRP A 606 -5.70 -12.67 46.34
N ALA A 607 -5.97 -12.08 47.50
CA ALA A 607 -6.45 -12.79 48.68
C ALA A 607 -7.84 -12.28 49.05
N SER A 608 -8.84 -13.15 49.09
CA SER A 608 -10.22 -12.79 49.44
C SER A 608 -10.75 -13.62 50.61
N LEU A 609 -11.64 -13.00 51.39
CA LEU A 609 -12.50 -13.68 52.35
C LEU A 609 -13.45 -14.61 51.59
N VAL A 610 -13.66 -15.81 52.12
CA VAL A 610 -14.73 -16.71 51.68
C VAL A 610 -16.05 -16.18 52.23
N PHE A 611 -16.99 -15.81 51.36
CA PHE A 611 -18.36 -15.41 51.75
C PHE A 611 -19.23 -16.61 52.06
#